data_AF-A0A645AP96-F1
#
_entry.id   AF-A0A645AP96-F1
#
_cell.length_a   1.000
_cell.length_b   1.000
_cell.length_c   1.000
_cell.angle_alpha   90.00
_cell.angle_beta   90.00
_cell.angle_gamma   90.00
#
_symmetry.space_group_name_H-M   'P 1'
#
loop_
_entity.id
_entity.type
_entity.pdbx_description
1 polymer ?
#
loop_
_entity_poly.entity_id
_entity_poly.type
_entity_poly.pdbx_seq_one_letter_code
_entity_poly.pdbx_strand_id
1 'polypeptide(L)'
;MGLSAGEGFVETIVNGGYKWIGYGAIITVVPLFIVGIIGRKVFKINYFTLMGLISGSMTDPPALSFANATAGNDFPAVSYATVYPLTMFLRVITAQLMILLCL
;
A
#
# COMPACT_ATOMS: atom_id res chain seq x y z
N MET A 1 1.05 17.12 -18.28
CA MET A 1 1.58 15.78 -17.95
C MET A 1 0.50 14.72 -17.69
N GLY A 2 -0.74 15.07 -17.30
CA GLY A 2 -1.83 14.09 -17.12
C GLY A 2 -2.83 13.95 -18.29
N LEU A 3 -3.02 15.00 -19.10
CA LEU A 3 -4.00 14.98 -20.20
C LEU A 3 -3.57 14.11 -21.39
N SER A 4 -2.27 14.12 -21.76
CA SER A 4 -1.74 13.26 -22.84
C SER A 4 -1.64 11.78 -22.45
N ALA A 5 -1.65 11.44 -21.16
CA ALA A 5 -1.70 10.05 -20.69
C ALA A 5 -3.11 9.44 -20.81
N GLY A 6 -4.15 10.28 -20.92
CA GLY A 6 -5.55 9.87 -21.02
C GLY A 6 -6.04 9.64 -22.44
N GLU A 7 -5.40 10.25 -23.45
CA GLU A 7 -5.88 10.28 -24.84
C GLU A 7 -5.97 8.88 -25.47
N GLY A 8 -5.09 7.94 -25.07
CA GLY A 8 -5.14 6.53 -25.44
C GLY A 8 -5.60 5.57 -24.31
N PHE A 9 -6.01 6.09 -23.15
CA PHE A 9 -6.34 5.27 -21.98
C PHE A 9 -7.57 4.39 -22.22
N VAL A 10 -8.63 4.98 -22.80
CA VAL A 10 -9.86 4.26 -23.11
C VAL A 10 -9.60 3.20 -24.19
N GLU A 11 -8.83 3.55 -25.23
CA GLU A 11 -8.47 2.62 -26.30
C GLU A 11 -7.56 1.46 -25.83
N THR A 12 -6.64 1.74 -24.89
CA THR A 12 -5.78 0.73 -24.26
C THR A 12 -6.56 -0.22 -23.35
N ILE A 13 -7.55 0.29 -22.61
CA ILE A 13 -8.42 -0.55 -21.77
C ILE A 13 -9.25 -1.52 -22.63
N VAL A 14 -9.86 -1.00 -23.70
CA VAL A 14 -10.71 -1.78 -24.61
C VAL A 14 -9.90 -2.82 -25.40
N ASN A 15 -8.66 -2.51 -25.78
CA ASN A 15 -7.77 -3.44 -26.49
C ASN A 15 -7.04 -4.48 -25.60
N GLY A 16 -7.43 -4.64 -24.33
CA GLY A 16 -6.84 -5.67 -23.45
C GLY A 16 -6.21 -5.14 -22.17
N GLY A 17 -6.19 -3.82 -21.96
CA GLY A 17 -5.73 -3.16 -20.74
C GLY A 17 -6.53 -3.53 -19.49
N TYR A 18 -7.76 -4.05 -19.65
CA TYR A 18 -8.54 -4.58 -18.53
C TYR A 18 -7.81 -5.70 -17.76
N LYS A 19 -6.98 -6.52 -18.44
CA LYS A 19 -6.17 -7.56 -17.78
C LYS A 19 -5.11 -6.92 -16.89
N TRP A 20 -4.45 -5.87 -17.37
CA TRP A 20 -3.45 -5.12 -16.62
C TRP A 20 -4.05 -4.41 -15.41
N ILE A 21 -5.25 -3.84 -15.55
CA ILE A 21 -6.01 -3.30 -14.41
C ILE A 21 -6.35 -4.40 -13.41
N GLY A 22 -6.80 -5.57 -13.88
CA GLY A 22 -7.09 -6.73 -13.05
C GLY A 22 -5.87 -7.21 -12.27
N TYR A 23 -4.71 -7.33 -12.92
CA TYR A 23 -3.45 -7.67 -12.25
C TYR A 23 -3.06 -6.61 -11.23
N GLY A 24 -3.16 -5.32 -11.58
CA GLY A 24 -2.92 -4.20 -10.66
C GLY A 24 -3.82 -4.24 -9.41
N ALA A 25 -5.10 -4.56 -9.59
CA ALA A 25 -6.03 -4.75 -8.49
C ALA A 25 -5.67 -5.98 -7.64
N ILE A 26 -5.30 -7.10 -8.25
CA ILE A 26 -4.91 -8.32 -7.54
C ILE A 26 -3.66 -8.07 -6.68
N ILE A 27 -2.61 -7.46 -7.24
CA ILE A 27 -1.36 -7.22 -6.52
C ILE A 27 -1.49 -6.19 -5.39
N THR A 28 -2.56 -5.39 -5.37
CA THR A 28 -2.82 -4.41 -4.29
C THR A 28 -3.76 -4.98 -3.24
N VAL A 29 -4.83 -5.64 -3.67
CA VAL A 29 -5.88 -6.17 -2.80
C VAL A 29 -5.41 -7.42 -2.05
N VAL A 30 -4.76 -8.36 -2.75
CA VAL A 30 -4.36 -9.64 -2.15
C VAL A 30 -3.37 -9.46 -1.00
N PRO A 31 -2.27 -8.68 -1.13
CA PRO A 31 -1.35 -8.46 -0.01
C PRO A 31 -2.03 -7.77 1.17
N LEU A 32 -2.95 -6.84 0.91
CA LEU A 32 -3.66 -6.12 1.95
C LEU A 32 -4.53 -7.06 2.80
N PHE A 33 -5.25 -7.98 2.15
CA PHE A 33 -5.99 -9.03 2.86
C PHE A 33 -5.07 -10.00 3.62
N ILE A 34 -3.95 -10.41 3.03
CA ILE A 34 -2.99 -11.31 3.67
C ILE A 34 -2.41 -10.66 4.93
N VAL A 35 -1.91 -9.42 4.83
CA VAL A 35 -1.35 -8.67 5.96
C VAL A 35 -2.40 -8.41 7.02
N GLY A 36 -3.63 -8.05 6.63
CA GLY A 36 -4.74 -7.86 7.55
C GLY A 36 -5.08 -9.13 8.34
N ILE A 37 -5.15 -10.28 7.66
CA ILE A 37 -5.46 -11.57 8.29
C ILE A 37 -4.29 -12.03 9.19
N ILE A 38 -3.05 -11.96 8.71
CA ILE A 38 -1.87 -12.38 9.48
C ILE A 38 -1.68 -11.48 10.71
N GLY A 39 -1.76 -10.15 10.54
CA GLY A 39 -1.63 -9.19 11.64
C GLY A 39 -2.68 -9.40 12.74
N ARG A 40 -3.92 -9.73 12.33
CA ARG A 40 -5.00 -10.02 13.28
C ARG A 40 -4.89 -11.40 13.93
N LYS A 41 -4.60 -12.44 13.15
CA LYS A 41 -4.73 -13.84 13.57
C LYS A 41 -3.45 -14.42 14.20
N VAL A 42 -2.27 -14.00 13.72
CA VAL A 42 -0.96 -14.46 14.21
C VAL A 42 -0.43 -13.51 15.28
N PHE A 43 -0.41 -12.21 14.99
CA PHE A 43 0.19 -11.20 15.87
C PHE A 43 -0.80 -10.58 16.87
N LYS A 44 -2.09 -10.92 16.79
CA LYS A 44 -3.17 -10.41 17.68
C LYS A 44 -3.17 -8.90 17.83
N ILE A 45 -2.84 -8.18 16.76
CA ILE A 45 -2.71 -6.71 16.79
C ILE A 45 -4.11 -6.07 16.88
N ASN A 46 -4.22 -4.98 17.65
CA ASN A 46 -5.43 -4.18 17.74
C ASN A 46 -5.83 -3.63 16.36
N TYR A 47 -7.13 -3.55 16.10
CA TYR A 47 -7.64 -3.14 14.79
C TYR A 47 -7.16 -1.73 14.41
N PHE A 48 -7.12 -0.80 15.37
CA PHE A 48 -6.64 0.57 15.16
C PHE A 48 -5.15 0.65 14.80
N THR A 49 -4.30 -0.11 15.51
CA THR A 49 -2.87 -0.28 15.21
C THR A 49 -2.66 -0.92 13.83
N LEU A 50 -3.49 -1.90 13.46
CA LEU A 50 -3.43 -2.57 12.17
C LEU A 50 -3.79 -1.63 11.01
N MET A 51 -4.78 -0.75 11.17
CA MET A 51 -5.13 0.27 10.17
C MET A 51 -3.97 1.26 9.96
N GLY A 52 -3.32 1.70 11.04
CA GLY A 52 -2.13 2.55 10.99
C GLY A 52 -0.93 1.85 10.32
N LEU A 53 -0.73 0.57 10.62
CA LEU A 53 0.32 -0.25 10.02
C LEU A 53 0.11 -0.41 8.51
N ILE A 54 -1.11 -0.76 8.09
CA ILE A 54 -1.41 -0.99 6.66
C ILE A 54 -1.28 0.33 5.89
N SER A 55 -1.88 1.42 6.36
CA SER A 55 -1.77 2.74 5.72
C SER A 55 -0.33 3.24 5.64
N GLY A 56 0.47 3.04 6.69
CA GLY A 56 1.88 3.43 6.68
C GLY A 56 2.75 2.58 5.75
N SER A 57 2.47 1.27 5.67
CA SER A 57 3.18 0.37 4.76
C SER A 57 2.86 0.62 3.28
N MET A 58 1.61 0.98 2.99
CA MET A 58 1.14 1.36 1.65
C MET A 58 1.41 2.84 1.35
N THR A 59 2.01 3.58 2.29
CA THR A 59 2.34 5.00 2.13
C THR A 59 1.13 5.84 1.69
N ASP A 60 -0.03 5.62 2.31
CA ASP A 60 -1.32 6.21 1.95
C ASP A 60 -1.88 7.13 3.06
N PRO A 61 -1.61 8.46 3.00
CA PRO A 61 -2.10 9.43 3.99
C PRO A 61 -3.64 9.54 4.07
N PRO A 62 -4.41 9.49 2.96
CA PRO A 62 -5.88 9.37 3.01
C PRO A 62 -6.38 8.21 3.88
N ALA A 63 -5.78 7.02 3.74
CA ALA A 63 -6.15 5.86 4.56
C ALA A 63 -5.85 6.09 6.06
N LEU A 64 -4.77 6.80 6.40
CA LEU A 64 -4.47 7.19 7.77
C LEU A 64 -5.51 8.16 8.34
N SER A 65 -5.90 9.17 7.56
CA SER A 65 -6.93 10.14 7.97
C SER A 65 -8.26 9.44 8.28
N PHE A 66 -8.66 8.48 7.42
CA PHE A 66 -9.82 7.64 7.65
C PHE A 66 -9.68 6.76 8.90
N ALA A 67 -8.51 6.16 9.12
CA ALA A 67 -8.24 5.35 10.31
C ALA A 67 -8.30 6.18 11.61
N ASN A 68 -7.72 7.37 11.62
CA ASN A 68 -7.78 8.28 12.77
C ASN A 68 -9.21 8.76 13.05
N ALA A 69 -9.96 9.12 12.01
CA ALA A 69 -11.37 9.51 12.13
C ALA A 69 -12.24 8.36 12.68
N THR A 70 -11.93 7.11 12.32
CA THR A 70 -12.66 5.92 12.79
C THR A 70 -12.23 5.49 14.20
N ALA A 71 -10.96 5.65 14.55
CA ALA A 71 -10.39 5.19 15.81
C ALA A 71 -10.68 6.13 16.98
N GLY A 72 -10.72 7.44 16.74
CA GLY A 72 -10.86 8.45 17.79
C GLY A 72 -9.74 8.43 18.84
N ASN A 73 -8.59 7.81 18.50
CA ASN A 73 -7.43 7.64 19.36
C ASN A 73 -6.13 7.70 18.53
N ASP A 74 -4.98 7.84 19.20
CA ASP A 74 -3.69 8.04 18.53
C ASP A 74 -2.98 6.74 18.07
N PHE A 75 -3.57 5.56 18.32
CA PHE A 75 -2.93 4.29 17.97
C PHE A 75 -2.63 4.13 16.46
N PRO A 76 -3.51 4.53 15.52
CA PRO A 76 -3.21 4.45 14.09
C PRO A 76 -2.06 5.40 13.69
N ALA A 77 -2.03 6.62 14.25
CA ALA A 77 -0.99 7.61 13.98
C ALA A 77 0.39 7.14 14.46
N VAL A 78 0.48 6.60 15.67
CA VAL A 78 1.73 6.05 16.23
C VAL A 78 2.25 4.88 15.39
N SER A 79 1.37 3.96 14.99
CA SER A 79 1.75 2.84 14.12
C SER A 79 2.23 3.32 12.75
N TYR A 80 1.52 4.26 12.13
CA TYR A 80 1.90 4.83 10.84
C TYR A 80 3.29 5.47 10.90
N ALA A 81 3.55 6.30 11.91
CA ALA A 81 4.83 6.99 12.08
C ALA A 81 6.00 6.03 12.28
N THR A 82 5.75 4.84 12.82
CA THR A 82 6.79 3.82 13.03
C THR A 82 7.09 3.04 11.75
N VAL A 83 6.06 2.64 11.00
CA VAL A 83 6.25 1.79 9.81
C VAL A 83 6.61 2.58 8.56
N TYR A 84 6.25 3.86 8.48
CA TYR A 84 6.53 4.69 7.29
C TYR A 84 8.04 4.87 7.04
N PRO A 85 8.88 5.26 8.02
CA PRO A 85 10.33 5.35 7.81
C PRO A 85 10.96 3.99 7.51
N LEU A 86 10.51 2.94 8.22
CA LEU A 86 10.99 1.58 8.01
C LEU A 86 10.73 1.10 6.58
N THR A 87 9.51 1.30 6.09
CA THR A 87 9.13 0.88 4.72
C THR A 87 9.87 1.69 3.66
N MET A 88 10.07 3.00 3.86
CA MET A 88 10.90 3.81 2.98
C MET A 88 12.35 3.31 2.93
N PHE A 89 12.93 3.00 4.08
CA PHE A 89 14.29 2.47 4.16
C PHE A 89 14.44 1.12 3.46
N LEU A 90 13.52 0.18 3.71
CA LEU A 90 13.50 -1.11 3.02
C LEU A 90 13.38 -0.95 1.51
N ARG A 91 12.49 -0.06 1.03
CA ARG A 91 12.32 0.21 -0.40
C ARG A 91 13.64 0.66 -1.04
N VAL A 92 14.40 1.54 -0.39
CA VAL A 92 15.70 2.01 -0.88
C VAL A 92 16.70 0.86 -0.95
N ILE A 93 16.82 0.04 0.10
CA ILE A 93 17.73 -1.12 0.11
C ILE A 93 17.36 -2.13 -0.96
N THR A 94 16.08 -2.47 -1.10
CA THR A 94 15.63 -3.42 -2.12
C THR A 94 15.93 -2.91 -3.53
N ALA A 95 15.73 -1.62 -3.79
CA ALA A 95 16.10 -1.01 -5.07
C ALA A 95 17.61 -1.10 -5.32
N GLN A 96 18.43 -0.75 -4.32
CA GLN A 96 19.90 -0.86 -4.42
C GLN A 96 20.36 -2.30 -4.65
N LEU A 97 19.76 -3.27 -3.97
CA LEU A 97 20.09 -4.68 -4.12
C LEU A 97 19.69 -5.21 -5.50
N MET A 98 18.52 -4.82 -6.02
CA MET A 98 18.11 -5.18 -7.38
C MET A 98 19.06 -4.61 -8.42
N ILE A 99 19.51 -3.37 -8.26
CA ILE A 99 20.50 -2.75 -9.15
C ILE A 99 21.82 -3.53 -9.10
N LEU A 100 22.31 -3.87 -7.91
CA LEU A 100 23.56 -4.62 -7.74
C LEU A 100 23.51 -6.05 -8.31
N LEU A 101 22.36 -6.71 -8.24
CA LEU A 101 22.18 -8.08 -8.76
C LEU A 101 21.94 -8.12 -10.27
N CYS A 102 21.46 -7.02 -10.86
CA CYS A 102 21.13 -6.93 -12.29
C CYS A 102 22.22 -6.25 -13.13
N LEU A 103 23.24 -5.67 -12.48
CA LEU A 103 24.51 -5.21 -13.07
C LEU A 103 25.56 -6.30 -12.95
#